data_AF-A0A4Y3HZ49-F1
#
_entry.id   AF-A0A4Y3HZ49-F1
#
_cell.length_a   1.000
_cell.length_b   1.000
_cell.length_c   1.000
_cell.angle_alpha   90.00
_cell.angle_beta   90.00
_cell.angle_gamma   90.00
#
_symmetry.space_group_name_H-M   'P 1'
#
loop_
_entity.id
_entity.type
_entity.pdbx_description
1 polymer ?
#
loop_
_entity_poly.entity_id
_entity_poly.type
_entity_poly.pdbx_seq_one_letter_code
_entity_poly.pdbx_strand_id
1 'polypeptide(L)'
;MKLKDSLVILIGIIGLAGCSSTSSSSVASNDWEQRGYDLALQGKALVINEMVPKDKLELFRKGYSYGLATFCSQNGVDVAWNGVDYEDTCDDVNPLFTPQYAMGITEMQHMDWGSNRQQIEEFGIAEDYEYSIIYE
;
A
#
# COMPACT_ATOMS: atom_id res chain seq x y z
N MET A 1 38.64 35.77 -35.14
CA MET A 1 37.27 35.24 -35.39
C MET A 1 37.45 33.82 -35.91
N LYS A 2 36.97 32.76 -35.29
CA LYS A 2 35.69 32.58 -34.61
C LYS A 2 35.86 31.84 -33.29
N LEU A 3 35.51 32.55 -32.21
CA LEU A 3 35.17 31.99 -30.91
C LEU A 3 33.76 31.42 -31.02
N LYS A 4 33.64 30.12 -31.25
CA LYS A 4 32.40 29.35 -31.19
C LYS A 4 32.89 27.93 -31.32
N ASP A 5 32.67 27.12 -30.28
CA ASP A 5 32.95 25.68 -30.14
C ASP A 5 33.56 25.36 -28.76
N SER A 6 33.91 26.38 -27.97
CA SER A 6 34.35 26.24 -26.57
C SER A 6 33.27 26.69 -25.57
N LEU A 7 32.01 26.28 -25.79
CA LEU A 7 30.89 26.57 -24.88
C LEU A 7 29.87 25.43 -24.81
N VAL A 8 30.33 24.18 -24.91
CA VAL A 8 29.46 23.00 -24.68
C VAL A 8 29.99 22.12 -23.53
N ILE A 9 31.21 22.36 -23.05
CA ILE A 9 31.86 21.54 -22.00
C ILE A 9 31.64 22.11 -20.58
N LEU A 10 30.87 23.20 -20.41
CA LEU A 10 30.67 23.85 -19.10
C LEU A 10 29.29 23.58 -18.45
N ILE A 11 28.42 22.78 -19.08
CA ILE A 11 27.05 22.48 -18.56
C ILE A 11 26.92 20.99 -18.17
N GLY A 12 28.04 20.30 -17.94
CA GLY A 12 28.05 18.87 -17.57
C GLY A 12 28.18 18.56 -16.07
N ILE A 13 28.32 19.56 -15.19
CA ILE A 13 28.83 19.34 -13.81
C ILE A 13 27.88 19.87 -12.72
N ILE A 14 26.68 20.34 -13.04
CA ILE A 14 25.74 20.82 -12.01
C ILE A 14 24.40 20.14 -12.21
N GLY A 15 24.06 19.16 -11.35
CA GLY A 15 22.66 18.75 -11.24
C GLY A 15 22.32 17.41 -10.62
N LEU A 16 23.26 16.51 -10.33
CA LEU A 16 22.94 15.27 -9.59
C LEU A 16 23.53 15.32 -8.18
N ALA A 17 23.31 16.44 -7.51
CA ALA A 17 23.31 16.48 -6.06
C ALA A 17 22.10 15.68 -5.58
N GLY A 18 22.38 14.49 -5.06
CA GLY A 18 21.61 13.79 -4.04
C GLY A 18 20.09 13.71 -4.23
N CYS A 19 19.61 12.64 -4.86
CA CYS A 19 18.39 12.01 -4.35
C CYS A 19 18.74 11.21 -3.08
N SER A 20 19.30 11.88 -2.07
CA SER A 20 19.18 11.41 -0.71
C SER A 20 17.95 12.11 -0.18
N SER A 21 16.76 11.61 -0.56
CA SER A 21 15.63 11.72 0.35
C SER A 21 15.97 10.86 1.55
N THR A 22 16.86 11.38 2.39
CA THR A 22 16.88 11.02 3.78
C THR A 22 15.58 11.59 4.31
N SER A 23 14.50 10.84 4.18
CA SER A 23 13.38 10.94 5.10
C SER A 23 13.98 10.60 6.46
N SER A 24 14.65 11.56 7.09
CA SER A 24 15.17 11.44 8.44
C SER A 24 13.99 11.51 9.40
N SER A 25 13.06 10.58 9.26
CA SER A 25 12.30 10.13 10.41
C SER A 25 13.14 9.00 10.97
N SER A 26 14.24 9.35 11.65
CA SER A 26 14.76 8.46 12.66
C SER A 26 13.62 8.28 13.67
N VAL A 27 12.80 7.24 13.48
CA VAL A 27 11.68 6.82 14.35
C VAL A 27 12.22 6.24 15.67
N ALA A 28 13.19 6.95 16.24
CA ALA A 28 13.51 6.93 17.65
C ALA A 28 12.93 8.19 18.32
N SER A 29 11.88 8.80 17.75
CA SER A 29 11.11 9.80 18.46
C SER A 29 10.27 9.10 19.52
N ASN A 30 10.26 9.67 20.73
CA ASN A 30 9.41 9.27 21.86
C ASN A 30 7.93 9.65 21.60
N ASP A 31 7.54 9.71 20.32
CA ASP A 31 6.28 10.24 19.82
C ASP A 31 5.32 9.08 19.58
N TRP A 32 4.75 8.62 20.69
CA TRP A 32 3.77 7.54 20.67
C TRP A 32 2.49 7.94 19.93
N GLU A 33 2.17 9.23 19.85
CA GLU A 33 1.05 9.70 19.03
C GLU A 33 1.32 9.42 17.56
N GLN A 34 2.49 9.80 17.03
CA GLN A 34 2.84 9.50 15.64
C GLN A 34 2.86 7.99 15.36
N ARG A 35 3.37 7.17 16.28
CA ARG A 35 3.38 5.70 16.10
C ARG A 35 1.97 5.11 16.01
N GLY A 36 1.04 5.61 16.82
CA GLY A 36 -0.36 5.20 16.73
C GLY A 36 -0.97 5.58 15.39
N TYR A 37 -0.71 6.80 14.94
CA TYR A 37 -1.15 7.30 13.64
C TYR A 37 -0.61 6.44 12.48
N ASP A 38 0.70 6.16 12.48
CA ASP A 38 1.34 5.35 11.45
C ASP A 38 0.83 3.91 11.43
N LEU A 39 0.49 3.33 12.60
CA LEU A 39 -0.12 2.01 12.67
C LEU A 39 -1.49 1.99 11.97
N ALA A 40 -2.32 3.01 12.24
CA ALA A 40 -3.65 3.10 11.63
C ALA A 40 -3.58 3.32 10.12
N LEU A 41 -2.61 4.11 9.63
CA LEU A 41 -2.40 4.31 8.19
C LEU A 41 -1.96 3.04 7.44
N GLN A 42 -1.47 2.02 8.15
CA GLN A 42 -1.17 0.72 7.58
C GLN A 42 -2.39 -0.20 7.49
N GLY A 43 -3.60 0.29 7.82
CA GLY A 43 -4.83 -0.50 7.82
C GLY A 43 -4.91 -1.54 8.94
N LYS A 44 -3.98 -1.49 9.91
CA LYS A 44 -3.82 -2.46 11.00
C LYS A 44 -4.71 -2.14 12.20
N ALA A 45 -5.20 -3.18 12.86
CA ALA A 45 -5.97 -3.07 14.09
C ALA A 45 -5.13 -2.47 15.23
N LEU A 46 -5.81 -1.81 16.17
CA LEU A 46 -5.16 -1.29 17.36
C LEU A 46 -4.66 -2.44 18.24
N VAL A 47 -3.35 -2.67 18.23
CA VAL A 47 -2.71 -3.66 19.11
C VAL A 47 -1.97 -2.94 20.23
N ILE A 48 -2.52 -3.00 21.44
CA ILE A 48 -1.82 -2.55 22.65
C ILE A 48 -1.04 -3.73 23.23
N ASN A 49 0.28 -3.70 23.09
CA ASN A 49 1.18 -4.70 23.65
C ASN A 49 2.09 -4.08 24.74
N GLU A 50 2.91 -4.91 25.37
CA GLU A 50 3.82 -4.50 26.45
C GLU A 50 4.87 -3.46 26.01
N MET A 51 5.06 -3.26 24.70
CA MET A 51 5.99 -2.26 24.18
C MET A 51 5.46 -0.83 24.30
N VAL A 52 4.14 -0.63 24.44
CA VAL A 52 3.53 0.70 24.63
C VAL A 52 3.60 1.07 26.12
N PRO A 53 4.37 2.10 26.53
CA PRO A 53 4.44 2.53 27.91
C PRO A 53 3.08 2.99 28.43
N LYS A 54 2.74 2.61 29.67
CA LYS A 54 1.44 2.94 30.26
C LYS A 54 1.16 4.44 30.31
N ASP A 55 2.18 5.27 30.53
CA ASP A 55 2.09 6.73 30.54
C ASP A 55 1.94 7.35 29.15
N LYS A 56 2.11 6.55 28.08
CA LYS A 56 2.02 6.98 26.68
C LYS A 56 0.85 6.35 25.93
N LEU A 57 0.11 5.45 26.59
CA LEU A 57 -1.01 4.72 25.99
C LEU A 57 -2.08 5.66 25.39
N GLU A 58 -2.43 6.73 26.09
CA GLU A 58 -3.45 7.67 25.61
C GLU A 58 -2.98 8.49 24.41
N LEU A 59 -1.68 8.85 24.34
CA LEU A 59 -1.10 9.48 23.16
C LEU A 59 -1.14 8.53 21.96
N PHE A 60 -0.77 7.27 22.18
CA PHE A 60 -0.83 6.23 21.14
C PHE A 60 -2.26 6.03 20.61
N ARG A 61 -3.24 5.90 21.49
CA ARG A 61 -4.66 5.77 21.12
C ARG A 61 -5.18 6.99 20.36
N LYS A 62 -4.81 8.19 20.81
CA LYS A 62 -5.18 9.45 20.15
C LYS A 62 -4.64 9.50 18.72
N GLY A 63 -3.36 9.19 18.55
CA GLY A 63 -2.73 9.10 17.25
C GLY A 63 -3.40 8.07 16.34
N TYR A 64 -3.64 6.87 16.87
CA TYR A 64 -4.34 5.81 16.15
C TYR A 64 -5.73 6.23 15.69
N SER A 65 -6.53 6.83 16.57
CA SER A 65 -7.87 7.29 16.22
C SER A 65 -7.85 8.34 15.09
N TYR A 66 -6.90 9.28 15.13
CA TYR A 66 -6.73 10.27 14.06
C TYR A 66 -6.27 9.64 12.75
N GLY A 67 -5.32 8.71 12.83
CA GLY A 67 -4.82 7.97 11.67
C GLY A 67 -5.90 7.08 11.06
N LEU A 68 -6.76 6.47 11.88
CA LEU A 68 -7.86 5.62 11.43
C LEU A 68 -8.89 6.45 10.67
N ALA A 69 -9.30 7.60 11.20
CA ALA A 69 -10.18 8.51 10.49
C ALA A 69 -9.60 8.94 9.13
N THR A 70 -8.28 9.16 9.07
CA THR A 70 -7.57 9.49 7.83
C THR A 70 -7.58 8.32 6.86
N PHE A 71 -7.19 7.13 7.33
CA PHE A 71 -7.14 5.92 6.53
C PHE A 71 -8.51 5.56 5.93
N CYS A 72 -9.57 5.56 6.76
CA CYS A 72 -10.93 5.22 6.38
C CYS A 72 -11.64 6.26 5.50
N SER A 73 -11.05 7.46 5.36
CA SER A 73 -11.53 8.48 4.42
C SER A 73 -11.09 8.24 2.98
N GLN A 74 -10.13 7.33 2.77
CA GLN A 74 -9.70 6.90 1.44
C GLN A 74 -10.78 6.03 0.78
N ASN A 75 -10.67 5.87 -0.54
CA ASN A 75 -11.48 4.92 -1.28
C ASN A 75 -10.94 3.49 -1.07
N GLY A 76 -11.79 2.57 -0.59
CA GLY A 76 -11.37 1.19 -0.32
C GLY A 76 -10.86 0.45 -1.57
N VAL A 77 -11.41 0.74 -2.75
CA VAL A 77 -10.96 0.14 -4.03
C VAL A 77 -9.51 0.52 -4.32
N ASP A 78 -9.18 1.81 -4.19
CA ASP A 78 -7.83 2.32 -4.44
C ASP A 78 -6.83 1.72 -3.43
N VAL A 79 -7.23 1.59 -2.16
CA VAL A 79 -6.40 0.97 -1.13
C VAL A 79 -6.09 -0.49 -1.47
N ALA A 80 -7.09 -1.26 -1.92
CA ALA A 80 -6.90 -2.64 -2.37
C ALA A 80 -5.96 -2.72 -3.58
N TRP A 81 -6.14 -1.86 -4.59
CA TRP A 81 -5.29 -1.82 -5.78
C TRP A 81 -3.83 -1.44 -5.48
N ASN A 82 -3.60 -0.68 -4.41
CA ASN A 82 -2.25 -0.38 -3.91
C ASN A 82 -1.63 -1.51 -3.09
N GLY A 83 -2.34 -2.63 -2.89
CA GLY A 83 -1.85 -3.81 -2.16
C GLY A 83 -1.66 -3.59 -0.67
N VAL A 84 -2.40 -2.64 -0.08
CA VAL A 84 -2.33 -2.35 1.35
C VAL A 84 -3.20 -3.35 2.11
N ASP A 85 -2.60 -4.12 3.01
CA ASP A 85 -3.36 -5.00 3.91
C ASP A 85 -4.38 -4.21 4.73
N TYR A 86 -5.59 -4.77 4.87
CA TYR A 86 -6.67 -4.18 5.65
C TYR A 86 -7.22 -5.19 6.66
N GLU A 87 -7.33 -4.79 7.92
CA GLU A 87 -7.79 -5.62 9.06
C GLU A 87 -9.17 -5.20 9.58
N ASP A 88 -10.09 -4.86 8.68
CA ASP A 88 -11.50 -4.55 9.00
C ASP A 88 -11.69 -3.40 10.02
N THR A 89 -10.75 -2.45 10.03
CA THR A 89 -10.69 -1.39 11.05
C THR A 89 -11.65 -0.22 10.80
N CYS A 90 -12.24 -0.14 9.60
CA CYS A 90 -13.06 1.01 9.18
C CYS A 90 -14.57 0.80 9.33
N ASP A 91 -15.06 -0.36 9.76
CA ASP A 91 -16.50 -0.67 9.80
C ASP A 91 -17.32 0.37 10.59
N ASP A 92 -16.79 0.84 11.71
CA ASP A 92 -17.44 1.84 12.58
C ASP A 92 -17.24 3.29 12.10
N VAL A 93 -16.27 3.55 11.22
CA VAL A 93 -15.88 4.90 10.76
C VAL A 93 -16.48 5.20 9.38
N ASN A 94 -16.38 4.24 8.47
CA ASN A 94 -16.88 4.28 7.12
C ASN A 94 -17.39 2.88 6.73
N PRO A 95 -18.70 2.60 6.89
CA PRO A 95 -19.28 1.29 6.61
C PRO A 95 -19.18 0.85 5.14
N LEU A 96 -18.84 1.78 4.23
CA LEU A 96 -18.64 1.47 2.80
C LEU A 96 -17.21 1.06 2.49
N PHE A 97 -16.26 1.23 3.41
CA PHE A 97 -14.85 0.97 3.15
C PHE A 97 -14.58 -0.51 2.89
N THR A 98 -15.03 -1.40 3.79
CA THR A 98 -14.88 -2.86 3.67
C THR A 98 -15.46 -3.43 2.36
N PRO A 99 -16.72 -3.11 1.96
CA PRO A 99 -17.22 -3.58 0.67
C PRO A 99 -16.46 -2.98 -0.53
N GLN A 100 -15.99 -1.74 -0.45
CA GLN A 100 -15.12 -1.15 -1.50
C GLN A 100 -13.78 -1.87 -1.63
N TYR A 101 -13.13 -2.14 -0.50
CA TYR A 101 -11.88 -2.87 -0.47
C TYR A 101 -12.04 -4.28 -1.09
N ALA A 102 -13.10 -5.01 -0.71
CA ALA A 102 -13.41 -6.32 -1.28
C ALA A 102 -13.69 -6.28 -2.79
N MET A 103 -14.35 -5.23 -3.29
CA MET A 103 -14.52 -5.02 -4.73
C MET A 103 -13.16 -4.86 -5.43
N GLY A 104 -12.26 -4.03 -4.89
CA GLY A 104 -10.92 -3.85 -5.47
C GLY A 104 -10.11 -5.16 -5.52
N ILE A 105 -10.17 -6.00 -4.48
CA ILE A 105 -9.57 -7.34 -4.50
C ILE A 105 -10.15 -8.20 -5.63
N THR A 106 -11.48 -8.20 -5.77
CA THR A 106 -12.19 -9.01 -6.79
C THR A 106 -11.82 -8.56 -8.20
N GLU A 107 -11.74 -7.24 -8.45
CA GLU A 107 -11.32 -6.68 -9.73
C GLU A 107 -9.88 -7.08 -10.08
N MET A 108 -8.95 -7.02 -9.12
CA MET A 108 -7.58 -7.47 -9.33
C MET A 108 -7.50 -8.96 -9.70
N GLN A 109 -8.27 -9.81 -9.02
CA GLN A 109 -8.34 -11.25 -9.33
C GLN A 109 -8.90 -11.52 -10.72
N HIS A 110 -9.90 -10.75 -11.17
CA HIS A 110 -10.44 -10.88 -12.52
C HIS A 110 -9.45 -10.43 -13.60
N MET A 111 -8.65 -9.38 -13.34
CA MET A 111 -7.59 -8.95 -14.26
C MET A 111 -6.48 -10.01 -14.38
N ASP A 112 -6.07 -10.61 -13.28
CA ASP A 112 -5.07 -11.69 -13.27
C ASP A 112 -5.59 -12.93 -14.01
N TRP A 113 -6.83 -13.34 -13.74
CA TRP A 113 -7.48 -14.45 -14.45
C TRP A 113 -7.57 -14.21 -15.97
N GLY A 114 -7.96 -12.99 -16.38
CA GLY A 114 -8.06 -12.62 -17.79
C GLY A 114 -6.71 -12.65 -18.51
N SER A 115 -5.66 -12.14 -17.84
CA SER A 115 -4.28 -12.18 -18.34
C SER A 115 -3.76 -13.61 -18.49
N ASN A 116 -4.01 -14.46 -17.49
CA ASN A 116 -3.57 -15.85 -17.51
C ASN A 116 -4.31 -16.67 -18.59
N ARG A 117 -5.60 -16.40 -18.80
CA ARG A 117 -6.38 -17.03 -19.87
C ARG A 117 -5.88 -16.65 -21.26
N GLN A 118 -5.56 -15.38 -21.50
CA GLN A 118 -5.00 -14.95 -22.78
C GLN A 118 -3.67 -15.65 -23.09
N GLN A 119 -2.81 -15.85 -22.07
CA GLN A 119 -1.59 -16.63 -22.24
C GLN A 119 -1.87 -18.11 -22.58
N ILE A 120 -2.84 -18.76 -21.93
CA ILE A 120 -3.19 -20.17 -22.25
C ILE A 120 -3.72 -20.31 -23.70
N GLU A 121 -4.54 -19.37 -24.14
CA GLU A 121 -5.09 -19.36 -25.50
C GLU A 121 -4.02 -19.02 -26.57
N GLU A 122 -3.03 -18.18 -26.23
CA GLU A 122 -1.92 -17.81 -27.12
C GLU A 122 -0.81 -18.89 -27.19
N PHE A 123 -0.62 -19.68 -26.12
CA PHE A 123 0.35 -20.80 -26.07
C PHE A 123 -0.26 -22.19 -26.36
N GLY A 124 -1.57 -22.30 -26.58
CA GLY A 124 -2.20 -23.51 -27.14
C GLY A 124 -2.15 -24.77 -26.24
N ILE A 125 -2.06 -24.61 -24.92
CA ILE A 125 -2.16 -25.73 -23.98
C ILE A 125 -3.63 -25.92 -23.59
N ALA A 126 -4.41 -26.49 -24.51
CA ALA A 126 -5.69 -27.09 -24.17
C ALA A 126 -5.41 -28.42 -23.46
N GLU A 127 -5.26 -28.39 -22.14
CA GLU A 127 -5.33 -29.63 -21.36
C GLU A 127 -6.80 -30.05 -21.28
N ASP A 128 -7.15 -31.07 -22.07
CA ASP A 128 -8.40 -31.84 -21.96
C ASP A 128 -8.48 -32.46 -20.56
N TYR A 129 -9.12 -31.76 -19.62
CA TYR A 129 -9.56 -32.37 -18.35
C TYR A 129 -10.82 -33.20 -18.61
N GLU A 130 -10.61 -34.44 -19.05
CA GLU A 130 -11.66 -35.46 -19.15
C GLU A 130 -12.04 -35.92 -17.72
N TYR A 131 -13.12 -35.36 -17.19
CA TYR A 131 -13.67 -35.73 -15.89
C TYR A 131 -14.35 -37.12 -15.99
N SER A 132 -13.66 -38.17 -15.56
CA SER A 132 -14.25 -39.50 -15.41
C SER A 132 -15.15 -39.54 -14.17
N ILE A 133 -16.46 -39.49 -14.39
CA ILE A 133 -17.46 -39.70 -13.34
C ILE A 133 -17.51 -41.20 -13.04
N ILE A 134 -16.92 -41.62 -11.91
CA ILE A 134 -17.13 -42.94 -11.35
C ILE A 134 -18.46 -42.88 -10.58
N TYR A 135 -19.51 -43.46 -11.15
CA TYR A 135 -20.75 -43.75 -10.43
C TYR A 135 -20.55 -45.05 -9.64
N GLU A 136 -20.70 -44.99 -8.31
CA GLU A 136 -21.01 -46.16 -7.47
C GLU A 136 -22.51 -46.47 -7.49
#